data_AF-A0A1Z5LEU8-F1
#
_entry.id   AF-A0A1Z5LEU8-F1
#
_cell.length_a   1.000
_cell.length_b   1.000
_cell.length_c   1.000
_cell.angle_alpha   90.00
_cell.angle_beta   90.00
_cell.angle_gamma   90.00
#
_symmetry.space_group_name_H-M   'P 1'
#
loop_
_entity.id
_entity.type
_entity.pdbx_description
1 polymer ?
#
loop_
_entity_poly.entity_id
_entity_poly.type
_entity_poly.pdbx_seq_one_letter_code
_entity_poly.pdbx_strand_id
1 'polypeptide(L)'
;MNSADKRDTKCKVVIQQCLAAKLKVGPGEYVHIDRGIVVFVSFLESATQDDALKAAKSVLSVKLCETGESSDTGPAGPLVSVLELPGKVLVVPQACIA
;
A
#
# COMPACT_ATOMS: atom_id res chain seq x y z
N MET A 1 37.12 -0.10 4.70
CA MET A 1 35.88 0.16 3.94
C MET A 1 34.82 0.54 4.94
N ASN A 2 34.45 1.83 4.96
CA ASN A 2 33.49 2.35 5.93
C ASN A 2 32.09 1.82 5.58
N SER A 3 31.49 1.14 6.55
CA SER A 3 30.12 0.62 6.50
C SER A 3 29.15 1.80 6.56
N ALA A 4 29.00 2.50 5.44
CA ALA A 4 28.12 3.64 5.31
C ALA A 4 26.67 3.19 5.41
N ASP A 5 26.04 3.57 6.51
CA ASP A 5 24.59 3.78 6.68
C ASP A 5 23.68 2.75 6.02
N LYS A 6 23.79 1.49 6.46
CA LYS A 6 22.77 0.49 6.17
C LYS A 6 21.55 0.83 7.02
N ARG A 7 20.72 1.75 6.54
CA ARG A 7 19.42 2.07 7.16
C ARG A 7 18.71 0.75 7.44
N ASP A 8 18.52 0.47 8.72
CA ASP A 8 17.92 -0.77 9.16
C ASP A 8 16.47 -0.80 8.68
N THR A 9 16.21 -1.55 7.62
CA THR A 9 14.89 -1.59 7.00
C THR A 9 14.00 -2.41 7.92
N LYS A 10 12.98 -1.78 8.49
CA LYS A 10 12.03 -2.45 9.40
C LYS A 10 10.83 -3.04 8.69
N CYS A 11 10.50 -2.54 7.51
CA CYS A 11 9.32 -2.95 6.77
C CYS A 11 9.51 -2.73 5.26
N LYS A 12 8.97 -3.63 4.46
CA LYS A 12 8.82 -3.48 3.01
C LYS A 12 7.34 -3.49 2.66
N VAL A 13 6.96 -2.59 1.76
CA VAL A 13 5.58 -2.43 1.32
C VAL A 13 5.53 -2.34 -0.20
N VAL A 14 4.59 -3.07 -0.81
CA VAL A 14 4.19 -2.87 -2.20
C VAL A 14 2.75 -2.36 -2.20
N ILE A 15 2.54 -1.21 -2.86
CA ILE A 15 1.23 -0.58 -3.00
C ILE A 15 0.78 -0.75 -4.44
N GLN A 16 -0.45 -1.26 -4.63
CA GLN A 16 -1.08 -1.36 -5.94
C GLN A 16 -2.42 -0.64 -5.91
N GLN A 17 -2.67 0.26 -6.86
CA GLN A 17 -4.01 0.80 -7.09
C GLN A 17 -4.89 -0.28 -7.71
N CYS A 18 -6.16 -0.29 -7.32
CA CYS A 18 -7.14 -1.23 -7.85
C CYS A 18 -8.49 -0.56 -8.06
N LEU A 19 -9.24 -1.03 -9.07
CA LEU A 19 -10.65 -0.71 -9.23
C LEU A 19 -11.54 -1.62 -8.39
N ALA A 20 -11.09 -2.86 -8.17
CA ALA A 20 -11.64 -3.80 -7.23
C ALA A 20 -10.57 -4.81 -6.82
N ALA A 21 -10.69 -5.38 -5.63
CA ALA A 21 -9.88 -6.51 -5.19
C ALA A 21 -10.71 -7.50 -4.38
N LYS A 22 -10.34 -8.78 -4.47
CA LYS A 22 -10.97 -9.90 -3.77
C LYS A 22 -9.89 -10.71 -3.06
N LEU A 23 -10.03 -10.94 -1.76
CA LEU A 23 -9.11 -11.74 -0.97
C LEU A 23 -9.85 -12.91 -0.32
N LYS A 24 -9.32 -14.12 -0.48
CA LYS A 24 -9.80 -15.31 0.23
C LYS A 24 -9.28 -15.27 1.66
N VAL A 25 -10.18 -15.31 2.64
CA VAL A 25 -9.83 -15.28 4.08
C VAL A 25 -10.08 -16.62 4.78
N GLY A 26 -10.83 -17.52 4.13
CA GLY A 26 -11.10 -18.86 4.62
C GLY A 26 -11.62 -19.79 3.50
N PRO A 27 -11.93 -21.06 3.82
CA PRO A 27 -12.56 -21.97 2.86
C PRO A 27 -13.91 -21.43 2.39
N GLY A 28 -13.98 -20.96 1.14
CA GLY A 28 -15.19 -20.38 0.54
C GLY A 28 -15.51 -18.94 0.99
N GLU A 29 -14.74 -18.38 1.94
CA GLU A 29 -14.94 -17.03 2.46
C GLU A 29 -14.02 -16.02 1.76
N TYR A 30 -14.61 -14.92 1.32
CA TYR A 30 -13.91 -13.85 0.62
C TYR A 30 -14.33 -12.49 1.13
N VAL A 31 -13.36 -11.58 1.22
CA VAL A 31 -13.61 -10.15 1.39
C VAL A 31 -13.37 -9.43 0.07
N HIS A 32 -14.09 -8.34 -0.12
CA HIS A 32 -14.07 -7.55 -1.34
C HIS A 32 -13.88 -6.07 -0.99
N ILE A 33 -13.08 -5.38 -1.80
CA ILE A 33 -13.03 -3.92 -1.81
C ILE A 33 -13.29 -3.42 -3.23
N ASP A 34 -13.98 -2.30 -3.33
CA ASP A 34 -14.06 -1.51 -4.57
C ASP A 34 -12.79 -0.65 -4.71
N ARG A 35 -12.88 0.43 -5.49
CA ARG A 35 -11.75 1.31 -5.84
C ARG A 35 -10.93 1.73 -4.62
N GLY A 36 -9.62 1.54 -4.71
CA GLY A 36 -8.72 1.75 -3.59
C GLY A 36 -7.30 1.25 -3.85
N ILE A 37 -6.64 0.79 -2.79
CA ILE A 37 -5.29 0.23 -2.84
C ILE A 37 -5.22 -1.15 -2.17
N VAL A 38 -4.37 -2.01 -2.72
CA VAL A 38 -3.90 -3.24 -2.08
C VAL A 38 -2.50 -2.97 -1.54
N VAL A 39 -2.29 -3.31 -0.27
CA VAL A 39 -1.04 -3.07 0.46
C VAL A 39 -0.46 -4.41 0.87
N PHE A 40 0.57 -4.86 0.17
CA PHE A 40 1.34 -6.03 0.58
C PHE A 40 2.42 -5.58 1.56
N VAL A 41 2.46 -6.18 2.75
CA VAL A 41 3.36 -5.75 3.82
C VAL A 41 4.19 -6.92 4.35
N SER A 42 5.48 -6.66 4.58
CA SER A 42 6.40 -7.55 5.27
C SER A 42 7.21 -6.79 6.31
N PHE A 43 7.10 -7.19 7.57
CA PHE A 43 7.92 -6.67 8.65
C PHE A 43 9.18 -7.51 8.80
N LEU A 44 10.33 -6.85 8.95
CA LEU A 44 11.63 -7.49 9.08
C LEU A 44 11.99 -7.68 10.57
N GLU A 45 13.09 -8.38 10.82
CA GLU A 45 13.54 -8.65 12.18
C GLU A 45 13.67 -7.36 12.99
N SER A 46 13.25 -7.42 14.27
CA SER A 46 13.25 -6.27 15.17
C SER A 46 12.35 -5.09 14.74
N ALA A 47 11.37 -5.31 13.86
CA ALA A 47 10.32 -4.33 13.61
C ALA A 47 9.40 -4.18 14.82
N THR A 48 9.00 -2.95 15.11
CA THR A 48 8.16 -2.60 16.26
C THR A 48 6.76 -2.15 15.83
N GLN A 49 5.86 -2.01 16.80
CA GLN A 49 4.54 -1.41 16.56
C GLN A 49 4.64 0.03 16.03
N ASP A 50 5.64 0.79 16.46
CA ASP A 50 5.88 2.15 15.96
C ASP A 50 6.26 2.13 14.48
N ASP A 51 7.00 1.13 14.03
CA ASP A 51 7.33 0.96 12.60
C ASP A 51 6.09 0.63 11.78
N ALA A 52 5.16 -0.16 12.32
CA ALA A 52 3.86 -0.42 11.70
C ALA A 52 3.01 0.86 11.59
N LEU A 53 2.98 1.70 12.64
CA LEU A 53 2.27 2.98 12.63
C LEU A 53 2.89 3.96 11.62
N LYS A 54 4.23 4.02 11.54
CA LYS A 54 4.95 4.83 10.54
C LYS A 54 4.67 4.34 9.11
N ALA A 55 4.67 3.03 8.89
CA ALA A 55 4.34 2.44 7.60
C ALA A 55 2.89 2.77 7.20
N ALA A 56 1.93 2.60 8.11
CA ALA A 56 0.53 2.95 7.88
C ALA A 56 0.37 4.44 7.52
N LYS A 57 0.97 5.35 8.29
CA LYS A 57 0.94 6.78 7.99
C LYS A 57 1.52 7.09 6.62
N SER A 58 2.64 6.45 6.26
CA SER A 58 3.32 6.65 4.97
C SER A 58 2.47 6.15 3.80
N VAL A 59 1.92 4.95 3.91
CA VAL A 59 1.03 4.33 2.91
C VAL A 59 -0.25 5.15 2.71
N LEU A 60 -0.85 5.65 3.80
CA LEU A 60 -2.10 6.39 3.72
C LEU A 60 -1.93 7.82 3.20
N SER A 61 -0.73 8.40 3.35
CA SER A 61 -0.45 9.80 2.97
C SER A 61 0.22 9.94 1.61
N VAL A 62 0.82 8.87 1.07
CA VAL A 62 1.52 8.93 -0.22
C VAL A 62 0.52 9.18 -1.35
N LYS A 63 0.87 10.12 -2.25
CA LYS A 63 0.01 10.55 -3.35
C LYS A 63 0.25 9.70 -4.60
N LEU A 64 -0.41 8.54 -4.65
CA LEU A 64 -0.32 7.59 -5.77
C LEU A 64 -1.65 7.41 -6.50
N CYS A 65 -2.76 7.88 -5.94
CA CYS A 65 -4.09 7.62 -6.46
C CYS A 65 -4.51 8.65 -7.51
N GLU A 66 -5.03 8.19 -8.65
CA GLU A 66 -5.60 9.07 -9.67
C GLU A 66 -7.02 9.53 -9.27
N THR A 67 -7.38 10.77 -9.56
CA THR A 67 -8.67 11.37 -9.14
C THR A 67 -9.82 11.14 -10.12
N GLY A 68 -9.55 10.67 -11.34
CA GLY A 68 -10.54 10.42 -12.38
C GLY A 68 -9.95 9.67 -13.57
N GLU A 69 -10.76 9.42 -14.60
CA GLU A 69 -10.29 8.78 -15.82
C GLU A 69 -9.26 9.67 -16.51
N SER A 70 -8.04 9.16 -16.66
CA SER A 70 -7.15 9.64 -17.71
C SER A 70 -7.87 9.40 -19.02
N SER A 71 -8.45 10.45 -19.60
CA SER A 71 -8.76 10.36 -21.03
C SER A 71 -7.42 10.22 -21.75
N ASP A 72 -7.34 9.32 -22.74
CA ASP A 72 -6.16 9.17 -23.62
C ASP A 72 -5.78 10.47 -24.36
N THR A 73 -6.58 11.52 -24.18
CA THR A 73 -6.53 12.82 -24.85
C THR A 73 -6.35 14.01 -23.91
N GLY A 74 -6.25 13.80 -22.58
CA GLY A 74 -6.18 14.88 -21.59
C GLY A 74 -5.02 14.74 -20.59
N PRO A 75 -4.60 15.84 -19.94
CA PRO A 75 -3.59 15.77 -18.89
C PRO A 75 -4.15 14.96 -17.72
N ALA A 76 -3.38 13.96 -17.26
CA ALA A 76 -3.71 13.20 -16.06
C ALA A 76 -3.92 14.16 -14.88
N GLY A 77 -5.02 13.97 -14.14
CA GLY A 77 -5.30 14.75 -12.94
C GLY A 77 -4.20 14.57 -11.89
N PRO A 78 -4.11 15.46 -10.89
CA PRO A 78 -3.11 15.34 -9.84
C PRO A 78 -3.27 14.02 -9.10
N LEU A 79 -2.14 13.39 -8.77
CA LEU A 79 -2.12 12.25 -7.86
C LEU A 79 -2.46 12.72 -6.46
N VAL A 80 -3.31 11.95 -5.79
CA VAL A 80 -3.77 12.18 -4.43
C VAL A 80 -3.51 10.95 -3.55
N SER A 81 -3.60 11.12 -2.26
CA SER A 81 -3.54 10.00 -1.31
C SER A 81 -4.83 9.18 -1.33
N VAL A 82 -4.78 7.96 -0.82
CA VAL A 82 -5.99 7.13 -0.70
C VAL A 82 -7.04 7.79 0.21
N LEU A 83 -6.60 8.61 1.18
CA LEU A 83 -7.47 9.39 2.07
C LEU A 83 -8.17 10.53 1.32
N GLU A 84 -7.47 11.21 0.41
CA GLU A 84 -8.02 12.25 -0.46
C GLU A 84 -8.93 11.67 -1.58
N LEU A 85 -8.73 10.41 -2.00
CA LEU A 85 -9.58 9.67 -2.96
C LEU A 85 -10.88 9.08 -2.36
N PRO A 86 -11.12 9.24 -1.05
CA PRO A 86 -11.76 8.24 -0.18
C PRO A 86 -11.75 6.76 -0.63
N GLY A 87 -10.58 6.25 -1.03
CA GLY A 87 -10.41 4.87 -1.50
C GLY A 87 -10.42 3.81 -0.38
N LYS A 88 -10.77 2.57 -0.73
CA LYS A 88 -10.66 1.42 0.19
C LYS A 88 -9.22 0.94 0.33
N VAL A 89 -8.89 0.29 1.44
CA VAL A 89 -7.54 -0.27 1.68
C VAL A 89 -7.68 -1.75 2.04
N LEU A 90 -7.04 -2.61 1.26
CA LEU A 90 -6.92 -4.05 1.53
C LEU A 90 -5.47 -4.36 1.92
N VAL A 91 -5.25 -4.85 3.14
CA VAL A 91 -3.92 -5.22 3.63
C VAL A 91 -3.70 -6.72 3.48
N VAL A 92 -2.58 -7.09 2.86
CA VAL A 92 -2.17 -8.48 2.64
C VAL A 92 -0.82 -8.72 3.31
N PRO A 93 -0.73 -9.63 4.30
CA PRO A 93 0.56 -10.06 4.83
C PRO A 93 1.32 -10.83 3.74
N GLN A 94 2.54 -10.41 3.41
CA GLN A 94 3.31 -10.99 2.30
C GLN A 94 4.80 -11.09 2.62
N ALA A 95 5.18 -12.17 3.31
CA ALA A 95 6.54 -12.41 3.78
C ALA A 95 7.58 -12.49 2.65
N CYS A 96 7.18 -12.89 1.44
CA CYS A 96 8.11 -13.11 0.31
C CYS A 96 8.63 -11.83 -0.35
N ILE A 97 8.25 -10.64 0.12
CA ILE A 97 8.81 -9.35 -0.35
C ILE A 97 10.12 -9.02 0.40
N ALA A 98 10.36 -9.66 1.55
CA ALA A 98 11.57 -9.53 2.37
C ALA A 98 12.86 -9.90 1.63
#